data_AF-T0PXL0-F1
#
_entry.id   AF-T0PXL0-F1
#
_cell.length_a   1.000
_cell.length_b   1.000
_cell.length_c   1.000
_cell.angle_alpha   90.00
_cell.angle_beta   90.00
_cell.angle_gamma   90.00
#
_symmetry.space_group_name_H-M   'P 1'
#
loop_
_entity.id
_entity.type
_entity.pdbx_description
1 polymer ?
#
loop_
_entity_poly.entity_id
_entity_poly.type
_entity_poly.pdbx_seq_one_letter_code
_entity_poly.pdbx_strand_id
1 'polypeptide(L)'
;FNQCQEGEEAYGALCYPKCKEGYEKVGCCICRKKGCSGAEGVHDIGVSCTKPKAYGRGVGYALWNQDKCVAENPQGCEKNGLMWYPKCKPGFHNFGCCICTPDCPAGTHDDGAFCRKDHYGRGAGVSRLGCDKGLEKSGLFCYKPCAPGYKGVGPMCWPQCPPSIPSNCGLFCTSTGATCASSAIEIIGSVAKIALSAVNNDTAGAISTGIQAGTKVITLQHCPKP
;
A
#
# COMPACT_ATOMS: atom_id res chain seq x y z
N PHE A 1 -10.59 6.71 5.68
CA PHE A 1 -10.49 5.85 4.47
C PHE A 1 -9.27 6.24 3.65
N ASN A 2 -8.88 5.45 2.65
CA ASN A 2 -7.70 5.74 1.82
C ASN A 2 -8.04 6.85 0.81
N GLN A 3 -7.39 8.01 0.91
CA GLN A 3 -7.69 9.22 0.14
C GLN A 3 -6.72 9.34 -1.04
N CYS A 4 -6.68 8.31 -1.88
CA CYS A 4 -5.82 8.30 -3.07
C CYS A 4 -6.20 9.44 -4.01
N GLN A 5 -5.18 10.08 -4.57
CA GLN A 5 -5.36 11.18 -5.51
C GLN A 5 -5.82 10.67 -6.88
N GLU A 6 -6.25 11.60 -7.74
CA GLU A 6 -6.52 11.27 -9.13
C GLU A 6 -5.26 10.70 -9.80
N GLY A 7 -5.41 9.60 -10.52
CA GLY A 7 -4.28 8.85 -11.09
C GLY A 7 -3.60 7.85 -10.14
N GLU A 8 -4.01 7.79 -8.87
CA GLU A 8 -3.59 6.75 -7.94
C GLU A 8 -4.66 5.67 -7.75
N GLU A 9 -4.27 4.54 -7.19
CA GLU A 9 -5.16 3.49 -6.72
C GLU A 9 -4.72 2.95 -5.35
N ALA A 10 -5.71 2.54 -4.55
CA ALA A 10 -5.47 2.00 -3.23
C ALA A 10 -5.02 0.53 -3.30
N TYR A 11 -4.00 0.20 -2.51
CA TYR A 11 -3.66 -1.17 -2.15
C TYR A 11 -3.43 -1.23 -0.64
N GLY A 12 -4.42 -1.74 0.10
CA GLY A 12 -4.43 -1.68 1.56
C GLY A 12 -4.46 -0.23 2.07
N ALA A 13 -3.52 0.10 2.96
CA ALA A 13 -3.36 1.41 3.58
C ALA A 13 -2.59 2.44 2.73
N LEU A 14 -2.09 2.03 1.56
CA LEU A 14 -1.22 2.85 0.72
C LEU A 14 -1.88 3.14 -0.62
N CYS A 15 -1.51 4.28 -1.19
CA CYS A 15 -1.87 4.69 -2.54
C CYS A 15 -0.65 4.56 -3.43
N TYR A 16 -0.88 4.04 -4.63
CA TYR A 16 0.16 3.86 -5.64
C TYR A 16 -0.28 4.51 -6.95
N PRO A 17 0.65 5.00 -7.78
CA PRO A 17 0.34 5.41 -9.15
C PRO A 17 -0.32 4.27 -9.94
N LYS A 18 -1.31 4.58 -10.78
CA LYS A 18 -1.88 3.60 -11.72
C LYS A 18 -0.82 3.11 -12.71
N CYS A 19 -0.99 1.89 -13.18
CA CYS A 19 -0.15 1.36 -14.24
C CYS A 19 -0.37 2.11 -15.56
N LYS A 20 0.69 2.20 -16.37
CA LYS A 20 0.66 2.72 -17.74
C LYS A 20 -0.29 1.86 -18.57
N GLU A 21 -0.81 2.44 -19.64
CA GLU A 21 -1.65 1.70 -20.58
C GLU A 21 -0.91 0.46 -21.11
N GLY A 22 -1.65 -0.66 -21.24
CA GLY A 22 -1.07 -1.95 -21.59
C GLY A 22 -0.39 -2.70 -20.44
N TYR A 23 -0.37 -2.16 -19.21
CA TYR A 23 0.13 -2.84 -18.01
C TYR A 23 -0.99 -3.09 -17.01
N GLU A 24 -0.89 -4.22 -16.30
CA GLU A 24 -1.75 -4.62 -15.19
C GLU A 24 -0.99 -4.54 -13.87
N LYS A 25 -1.71 -4.28 -12.78
CA LYS A 25 -1.15 -4.29 -11.44
C LYS A 25 -0.95 -5.73 -10.96
N VAL A 26 0.21 -6.01 -10.39
CA VAL A 26 0.53 -7.28 -9.75
C VAL A 26 1.00 -6.98 -8.34
N GLY A 27 0.17 -7.32 -7.36
CA GLY A 27 0.40 -6.96 -5.97
C GLY A 27 0.34 -5.44 -5.74
N CYS A 28 1.12 -4.98 -4.75
CA CYS A 28 1.09 -3.57 -4.33
C CYS A 28 1.86 -2.66 -5.28
N CYS A 29 3.02 -3.09 -5.79
CA CYS A 29 4.06 -2.19 -6.26
C CYS A 29 4.60 -2.50 -7.66
N ILE A 30 4.07 -3.50 -8.37
CA ILE A 30 4.57 -3.88 -9.71
C ILE A 30 3.46 -3.67 -10.73
N CYS A 31 3.83 -3.06 -11.85
CA CYS A 31 3.05 -3.04 -13.07
C CYS A 31 3.72 -3.96 -14.07
N ARG A 32 2.96 -4.90 -14.65
CA ARG A 32 3.44 -5.89 -15.61
C ARG A 32 2.67 -5.76 -16.92
N LYS A 33 3.34 -5.94 -18.05
CA LYS A 33 2.70 -5.88 -19.36
C LYS A 33 1.58 -6.93 -19.46
N LYS A 34 0.45 -6.54 -20.04
CA LYS A 34 -0.71 -7.42 -20.25
C LYS A 34 -0.47 -8.37 -21.42
N GLY A 35 -0.87 -9.62 -21.25
CA GLY A 35 -0.75 -10.66 -22.28
C GLY A 35 0.69 -10.92 -22.72
N CYS A 36 0.85 -11.51 -23.89
CA CYS A 36 2.13 -11.96 -24.45
C CYS A 36 2.59 -11.12 -25.65
N SER A 37 2.38 -9.80 -25.60
CA SER A 37 2.74 -8.87 -26.69
C SER A 37 2.18 -9.28 -28.07
N GLY A 38 0.99 -9.88 -28.10
CA GLY A 38 0.34 -10.32 -29.36
C GLY A 38 0.90 -11.62 -29.97
N ALA A 39 1.74 -12.36 -29.23
CA ALA A 39 2.21 -13.66 -29.69
C ALA A 39 1.07 -14.70 -29.78
N GLU A 40 1.03 -15.41 -30.89
CA GLU A 40 0.10 -16.53 -31.12
C GLU A 40 0.72 -17.86 -30.68
N GLY A 41 -0.11 -18.80 -30.23
CA GLY A 41 0.34 -20.14 -29.83
C GLY A 41 1.16 -20.20 -28.54
N VAL A 42 1.16 -19.12 -27.76
CA VAL A 42 1.79 -19.06 -26.42
C VAL A 42 0.73 -18.93 -25.35
N HIS A 43 0.99 -19.56 -24.20
CA HIS A 43 0.15 -19.46 -23.02
C HIS A 43 0.73 -18.41 -22.06
N ASP A 44 -0.15 -17.57 -21.55
CA ASP A 44 0.15 -16.64 -20.48
C ASP A 44 0.22 -17.41 -19.15
N ILE A 45 1.41 -17.48 -18.54
CA ILE A 45 1.65 -18.14 -17.26
C ILE A 45 1.95 -17.11 -16.14
N GLY A 46 1.44 -15.88 -16.31
CA GLY A 46 1.58 -14.80 -15.35
C GLY A 46 2.80 -13.92 -15.63
N VAL A 47 3.93 -14.19 -14.97
CA VAL A 47 5.15 -13.36 -15.12
C VAL A 47 5.78 -13.53 -16.50
N SER A 48 5.53 -14.65 -17.15
CA SER A 48 6.11 -15.00 -18.43
C SER A 48 5.06 -15.60 -19.37
N CYS A 49 5.47 -15.80 -20.62
CA CYS A 49 4.74 -16.52 -21.64
C CYS A 49 5.49 -17.79 -22.00
N THR A 50 4.76 -18.87 -22.30
CA THR A 50 5.37 -20.13 -22.73
C THR A 50 6.03 -19.97 -24.09
N LYS A 51 7.10 -20.72 -24.32
CA LYS A 51 7.71 -20.85 -25.64
C LYS A 51 7.23 -22.12 -26.35
N PRO A 52 7.17 -22.13 -27.68
CA PRO A 52 7.11 -23.36 -28.45
C PRO A 52 8.27 -24.32 -28.12
N LYS A 53 8.13 -25.60 -28.51
CA LYS A 53 9.13 -26.62 -28.23
C LYS A 53 10.46 -26.31 -28.95
N ALA A 54 11.54 -26.15 -28.19
CA ALA A 54 12.89 -26.06 -28.71
C ALA A 54 13.32 -27.39 -29.37
N TYR A 55 14.28 -27.35 -30.28
CA TYR A 55 14.81 -28.55 -30.94
C TYR A 55 16.34 -28.52 -31.02
N GLY A 56 16.94 -29.70 -31.05
CA GLY A 56 18.38 -29.86 -31.21
C GLY A 56 18.81 -29.70 -32.66
N ARG A 57 19.97 -29.08 -32.91
CA ARG A 57 20.57 -28.91 -34.24
C ARG A 57 21.81 -29.78 -34.46
N GLY A 58 21.93 -30.86 -33.69
CA GLY A 58 23.05 -31.79 -33.72
C GLY A 58 24.23 -31.38 -32.84
N VAL A 59 25.26 -32.22 -32.84
CA VAL A 59 26.51 -32.04 -32.08
C VAL A 59 27.52 -31.11 -32.77
N GLY A 60 27.21 -30.66 -33.99
CA GLY A 60 28.07 -29.77 -34.78
C GLY A 60 29.13 -30.51 -35.60
N TYR A 61 29.80 -29.74 -36.45
CA TYR A 61 30.90 -30.17 -37.32
C TYR A 61 32.17 -29.48 -36.86
N ALA A 62 33.29 -30.23 -36.82
CA ALA A 62 34.57 -29.68 -36.36
C ALA A 62 34.94 -28.39 -37.11
N LEU A 63 35.75 -27.53 -36.49
CA LEU A 63 36.11 -26.22 -37.03
C LEU A 63 36.60 -26.27 -38.49
N TRP A 64 37.30 -27.34 -38.86
CA TRP A 64 37.86 -27.59 -40.19
C TRP A 64 36.88 -28.27 -41.17
N ASN A 65 35.65 -28.57 -40.76
CA ASN A 65 34.61 -29.24 -41.56
C ASN A 65 33.46 -28.28 -41.96
N GLN A 66 33.78 -27.03 -42.29
CA GLN A 66 32.77 -26.06 -42.73
C GLN A 66 32.05 -26.52 -44.01
N ASP A 67 32.80 -26.98 -45.00
CA ASP A 67 32.23 -27.40 -46.30
C ASP A 67 31.26 -28.57 -46.14
N LYS A 68 31.60 -29.52 -45.24
CA LYS A 68 30.72 -30.63 -44.88
C LYS A 68 29.43 -30.12 -44.23
N CYS A 69 29.53 -29.14 -43.33
CA CYS A 69 28.35 -28.53 -42.73
C CYS A 69 27.44 -27.89 -43.79
N VAL A 70 27.99 -27.07 -44.68
CA VAL A 70 27.23 -26.37 -45.73
C VAL A 70 26.63 -27.36 -46.73
N ALA A 71 27.34 -28.42 -47.10
CA ALA A 71 26.84 -29.45 -48.00
C ALA A 71 25.66 -30.24 -47.40
N GLU A 72 25.70 -30.56 -46.11
CA GLU A 72 24.66 -31.34 -45.43
C GLU A 72 23.47 -30.47 -44.95
N ASN A 73 23.61 -29.14 -44.92
CA ASN A 73 22.61 -28.21 -44.36
C ASN A 73 22.31 -27.05 -45.31
N PRO A 74 21.27 -27.19 -46.17
CA PRO A 74 20.89 -26.17 -47.16
C PRO A 74 20.55 -24.80 -46.56
N GLN A 75 20.09 -24.76 -45.31
CA GLN A 75 19.82 -23.52 -44.57
C GLN A 75 21.08 -22.72 -44.17
N GLY A 76 22.26 -23.27 -44.47
CA GLY A 76 23.55 -22.70 -44.14
C GLY A 76 24.00 -23.03 -42.71
N CYS A 77 25.25 -22.67 -42.43
CA CYS A 77 25.89 -22.92 -41.14
C CYS A 77 26.35 -21.62 -40.47
N GLU A 78 26.48 -21.68 -39.16
CA GLU A 78 27.02 -20.62 -38.31
C GLU A 78 27.99 -21.20 -37.29
N LYS A 79 28.97 -20.38 -36.88
CA LYS A 79 30.02 -20.80 -35.96
C LYS A 79 29.58 -20.55 -34.52
N ASN A 80 29.76 -21.53 -33.66
CA ASN A 80 29.59 -21.38 -32.21
C ASN A 80 30.79 -22.01 -31.50
N GLY A 81 31.64 -21.16 -30.91
CA GLY A 81 32.93 -21.59 -30.37
C GLY A 81 33.85 -22.16 -31.45
N LEU A 82 34.35 -23.38 -31.24
CA LEU A 82 35.27 -24.09 -32.15
C LEU A 82 34.56 -25.08 -33.08
N MET A 83 33.27 -24.89 -33.35
CA MET A 83 32.43 -25.84 -34.08
C MET A 83 31.47 -25.10 -35.02
N TRP A 84 31.12 -25.73 -36.12
CA TRP A 84 30.09 -25.29 -37.05
C TRP A 84 28.76 -25.97 -36.74
N TYR A 85 27.67 -25.21 -36.76
CA TYR A 85 26.33 -25.72 -36.58
C TYR A 85 25.42 -25.27 -37.72
N PRO A 86 24.39 -26.05 -38.05
CA PRO A 86 23.34 -25.59 -38.95
C PRO A 86 22.62 -24.38 -38.36
N LYS A 87 22.25 -23.41 -39.20
CA LYS A 87 21.42 -22.28 -38.77
C LYS A 87 20.06 -22.76 -38.28
N CYS A 88 19.51 -22.04 -37.31
CA CYS A 88 18.16 -22.32 -36.82
C CYS A 88 17.10 -21.97 -37.87
N LYS A 89 15.92 -22.60 -37.76
CA LYS A 89 14.75 -22.29 -38.59
C LYS A 89 14.31 -20.85 -38.34
N PRO A 90 13.63 -20.19 -39.30
CA PRO A 90 13.07 -18.86 -39.08
C PRO A 90 12.23 -18.79 -37.80
N GLY A 91 12.41 -17.73 -37.00
CA GLY A 91 11.76 -17.56 -35.70
C GLY A 91 12.39 -18.35 -34.55
N PHE A 92 13.60 -18.88 -34.74
CA PHE A 92 14.41 -19.52 -33.71
C PHE A 92 15.84 -18.98 -33.75
N HIS A 93 16.46 -18.87 -32.58
CA HIS A 93 17.88 -18.57 -32.43
C HIS A 93 18.59 -19.65 -31.64
N ASN A 94 19.91 -19.63 -31.69
CA ASN A 94 20.73 -20.61 -31.00
C ASN A 94 20.83 -20.28 -29.50
N PHE A 95 20.48 -21.25 -28.66
CA PHE A 95 20.78 -21.23 -27.24
C PHE A 95 21.94 -22.19 -26.96
N GLY A 96 23.07 -21.62 -26.52
CA GLY A 96 24.32 -22.35 -26.45
C GLY A 96 24.76 -22.85 -27.84
N CYS A 97 25.37 -24.05 -27.87
CA CYS A 97 25.93 -24.61 -29.10
C CYS A 97 24.90 -25.28 -30.00
N CYS A 98 23.92 -25.96 -29.40
CA CYS A 98 23.33 -27.15 -30.01
C CYS A 98 21.80 -27.16 -29.96
N ILE A 99 21.17 -26.13 -29.39
CA ILE A 99 19.73 -26.02 -29.22
C ILE A 99 19.24 -24.78 -29.98
N CYS A 100 18.20 -24.93 -30.79
CA CYS A 100 17.44 -23.83 -31.35
C CYS A 100 16.21 -23.60 -30.48
N THR A 101 16.11 -22.42 -29.87
CA THR A 101 14.98 -21.98 -29.05
C THR A 101 14.16 -20.94 -29.82
N PRO A 102 12.82 -20.91 -29.70
CA PRO A 102 12.01 -19.91 -30.38
C PRO A 102 12.34 -18.49 -29.92
N ASP A 103 12.24 -17.54 -30.85
CA ASP A 103 12.36 -16.12 -30.57
C ASP A 103 11.19 -15.64 -29.72
N CYS A 104 11.51 -14.80 -28.73
CA CYS A 104 10.50 -14.16 -27.92
C CYS A 104 9.81 -13.01 -28.67
N PRO A 105 8.50 -12.79 -28.43
CA PRO A 105 7.79 -11.68 -29.05
C PRO A 105 8.35 -10.33 -28.60
N ALA A 106 8.15 -9.30 -29.43
CA ALA A 106 8.68 -7.97 -29.20
C ALA A 106 8.27 -7.41 -27.81
N GLY A 107 9.25 -6.85 -27.10
CA GLY A 107 9.04 -6.29 -25.76
C GLY A 107 8.83 -7.34 -24.66
N THR A 108 9.31 -8.56 -24.86
CA THR A 108 9.51 -9.55 -23.80
C THR A 108 11.00 -9.88 -23.69
N HIS A 109 11.42 -10.33 -22.52
CA HIS A 109 12.80 -10.71 -22.24
C HIS A 109 12.96 -12.22 -22.34
N ASP A 110 13.99 -12.67 -23.05
CA ASP A 110 14.29 -14.09 -23.21
C ASP A 110 15.07 -14.63 -22.01
N ASP A 111 14.44 -15.51 -21.22
CA ASP A 111 15.08 -16.17 -20.07
C ASP A 111 15.58 -17.59 -20.39
N GLY A 112 15.65 -17.94 -21.68
CA GLY A 112 15.92 -19.28 -22.17
C GLY A 112 14.64 -20.12 -22.29
N ALA A 113 14.05 -20.49 -21.15
CA ALA A 113 12.88 -21.38 -21.11
C ALA A 113 11.54 -20.67 -21.35
N PHE A 114 11.46 -19.38 -21.01
CA PHE A 114 10.24 -18.58 -21.09
C PHE A 114 10.52 -17.20 -21.65
N CYS A 115 9.48 -16.53 -22.15
CA CYS A 115 9.53 -15.12 -22.51
C CYS A 115 8.95 -14.30 -21.36
N ARG A 116 9.81 -13.71 -20.53
CA ARG A 116 9.40 -12.90 -19.40
C ARG A 116 8.78 -11.59 -19.88
N LYS A 117 7.64 -11.23 -19.30
CA LYS A 117 6.98 -9.97 -19.63
C LYS A 117 7.76 -8.79 -19.06
N ASP A 118 7.69 -7.68 -19.79
CA ASP A 118 8.18 -6.42 -19.25
C ASP A 118 7.39 -6.00 -18.00
N HIS A 119 8.10 -5.42 -17.05
CA HIS A 119 7.54 -4.98 -15.79
C HIS A 119 8.35 -3.82 -15.22
N TYR A 120 7.69 -2.99 -14.42
CA TYR A 120 8.35 -1.91 -13.71
C TYR A 120 7.72 -1.70 -12.33
N GLY A 121 8.54 -1.21 -11.40
CA GLY A 121 8.08 -0.83 -10.07
C GLY A 121 7.42 0.55 -10.07
N ARG A 122 6.39 0.71 -9.24
CA ARG A 122 5.69 1.98 -9.01
C ARG A 122 5.93 2.57 -7.62
N GLY A 123 7.05 2.18 -7.00
CA GLY A 123 7.51 2.66 -5.69
C GLY A 123 6.89 1.93 -4.50
N ALA A 124 7.20 2.41 -3.29
CA ALA A 124 6.73 1.85 -2.03
C ALA A 124 5.27 2.20 -1.70
N GLY A 125 4.69 3.17 -2.42
CA GLY A 125 3.37 3.73 -2.14
C GLY A 125 3.42 4.82 -1.07
N VAL A 126 2.38 5.63 -1.01
CA VAL A 126 2.24 6.72 -0.05
C VAL A 126 1.01 6.50 0.82
N SER A 127 1.15 6.66 2.14
CA SER A 127 0.00 6.61 3.03
C SER A 127 -0.82 7.87 2.85
N ARG A 128 -2.05 7.72 2.37
CA ARG A 128 -3.06 8.79 2.33
C ARG A 128 -4.24 8.42 3.20
N LEU A 129 -3.95 7.78 4.34
CA LEU A 129 -4.95 7.53 5.36
C LEU A 129 -5.35 8.84 6.02
N GLY A 130 -6.52 9.32 5.60
CA GLY A 130 -7.21 10.44 6.20
C GLY A 130 -8.54 10.02 6.81
N CYS A 131 -9.19 11.02 7.41
CA CYS A 131 -10.49 10.89 8.01
C CYS A 131 -11.57 11.29 7.03
N ASP A 132 -12.76 10.69 7.17
CA ASP A 132 -13.91 11.09 6.36
C ASP A 132 -14.31 12.53 6.67
N LYS A 133 -15.14 13.12 5.79
CA LYS A 133 -15.61 14.49 5.96
C LYS A 133 -16.26 14.64 7.35
N GLY A 134 -15.82 15.64 8.10
CA GLY A 134 -16.35 15.95 9.42
C GLY A 134 -15.70 15.18 10.58
N LEU A 135 -14.60 14.45 10.34
CA LEU A 135 -13.80 13.78 11.37
C LEU A 135 -12.39 14.36 11.43
N GLU A 136 -11.82 14.42 12.64
CA GLU A 136 -10.46 14.85 12.92
C GLU A 136 -9.55 13.66 13.22
N LYS A 137 -8.31 13.71 12.71
CA LYS A 137 -7.31 12.68 12.92
C LYS A 137 -6.62 12.87 14.26
N SER A 138 -6.65 11.85 15.10
CA SER A 138 -5.82 11.78 16.31
C SER A 138 -5.06 10.46 16.33
N GLY A 139 -3.74 10.54 16.14
CA GLY A 139 -2.89 9.37 15.92
C GLY A 139 -3.26 8.61 14.65
N LEU A 140 -3.58 7.33 14.79
CA LEU A 140 -3.98 6.44 13.69
C LEU A 140 -5.50 6.38 13.47
N PHE A 141 -6.29 7.07 14.31
CA PHE A 141 -7.75 6.99 14.30
C PHE A 141 -8.40 8.33 13.96
N CYS A 142 -9.68 8.26 13.62
CA CYS A 142 -10.51 9.40 13.25
C CYS A 142 -11.65 9.53 14.25
N TYR A 143 -11.81 10.73 14.80
CA TYR A 143 -12.81 11.04 15.82
C TYR A 143 -13.69 12.20 15.37
N LYS A 144 -14.89 12.32 15.95
CA LYS A 144 -15.70 13.52 15.77
C LYS A 144 -14.93 14.71 16.41
N PRO A 145 -14.92 15.89 15.78
CA PRO A 145 -14.33 17.10 16.36
C PRO A 145 -14.90 17.36 17.75
N CYS A 146 -14.05 17.83 18.66
CA CYS A 146 -14.50 18.25 19.98
C CYS A 146 -15.32 19.55 19.89
N ALA A 147 -16.19 19.77 20.88
CA ALA A 147 -16.90 21.04 21.01
C ALA A 147 -15.93 22.23 21.14
N PRO A 148 -16.33 23.46 20.77
CA PRO A 148 -15.50 24.65 20.95
C PRO A 148 -14.97 24.78 22.38
N GLY A 149 -13.69 25.13 22.53
CA GLY A 149 -13.01 25.21 23.83
C GLY A 149 -12.42 23.88 24.34
N TYR A 150 -12.48 22.81 23.55
CA TYR A 150 -11.83 21.53 23.86
C TYR A 150 -10.83 21.15 22.76
N LYS A 151 -9.77 20.43 23.15
CA LYS A 151 -8.76 19.84 22.28
C LYS A 151 -8.85 18.33 22.32
N GLY A 152 -9.01 17.69 21.16
CA GLY A 152 -9.01 16.23 21.04
C GLY A 152 -7.61 15.65 21.23
N VAL A 153 -7.46 14.67 22.12
CA VAL A 153 -6.26 13.83 22.26
C VAL A 153 -6.72 12.38 22.34
N GLY A 154 -6.51 11.63 21.25
CA GLY A 154 -7.09 10.30 21.07
C GLY A 154 -8.63 10.36 21.09
N PRO A 155 -9.32 9.42 21.76
CA PRO A 155 -10.78 9.41 21.86
C PRO A 155 -11.35 10.43 22.85
N MET A 156 -10.51 11.23 23.52
CA MET A 156 -10.93 12.14 24.60
C MET A 156 -10.85 13.60 24.19
N CYS A 157 -11.80 14.40 24.67
CA CYS A 157 -11.80 15.86 24.53
C CYS A 157 -11.36 16.52 25.83
N TRP A 158 -10.26 17.27 25.78
CA TRP A 158 -9.63 17.93 26.93
C TRP A 158 -9.94 19.42 26.93
N PRO A 159 -10.27 20.05 28.07
CA PRO A 159 -10.55 21.48 28.09
C PRO A 159 -9.30 22.29 27.70
N GLN A 160 -9.50 23.34 26.88
CA GLN A 160 -8.46 24.32 26.61
C GLN A 160 -8.42 25.32 27.77
N CYS A 161 -7.30 25.31 28.49
CA CYS A 161 -7.14 26.14 29.67
C CYS A 161 -6.88 27.60 29.29
N PRO A 162 -7.71 28.56 29.75
CA PRO A 162 -7.49 29.97 29.49
C PRO A 162 -6.24 30.48 30.23
N PRO A 163 -5.65 31.61 29.79
CA PRO A 163 -4.44 32.16 30.41
C PRO A 163 -4.54 32.43 31.92
N SER A 164 -5.77 32.64 32.43
CA SER A 164 -6.04 32.87 33.85
C SER A 164 -5.92 31.62 34.73
N ILE A 165 -6.07 30.41 34.16
CA ILE A 165 -5.91 29.13 34.84
C ILE A 165 -5.16 28.15 33.93
N PRO A 166 -3.86 28.39 33.66
CA PRO A 166 -3.16 27.78 32.53
C PRO A 166 -2.77 26.30 32.73
N SER A 167 -2.87 25.77 33.95
CA SER A 167 -2.42 24.41 34.26
C SER A 167 -3.47 23.37 33.85
N ASN A 168 -3.10 22.45 32.96
CA ASN A 168 -3.95 21.33 32.54
C ASN A 168 -3.86 20.17 33.55
N CYS A 169 -5.00 19.74 34.08
CA CYS A 169 -5.11 18.80 35.19
C CYS A 169 -5.97 17.58 34.88
N GLY A 170 -5.86 17.01 33.69
CA GLY A 170 -6.84 16.00 33.31
C GLY A 170 -8.04 16.68 32.66
N LEU A 171 -9.19 16.39 33.24
CA LEU A 171 -10.48 16.84 32.76
C LEU A 171 -10.78 18.31 33.09
N PHE A 172 -9.84 19.04 33.70
CA PHE A 172 -10.04 20.42 34.19
C PHE A 172 -8.77 21.26 34.16
N CYS A 173 -8.95 22.57 34.37
CA CYS A 173 -7.89 23.56 34.38
C CYS A 173 -7.72 24.19 35.77
N THR A 174 -6.50 24.42 36.21
CA THR A 174 -6.15 25.07 37.49
C THR A 174 -5.17 26.22 37.28
N SER A 175 -5.00 27.05 38.31
CA SER A 175 -4.01 28.14 38.28
C SER A 175 -2.58 27.63 38.33
N THR A 176 -2.32 26.53 39.05
CA THR A 176 -0.97 25.96 39.21
C THR A 176 -0.97 24.44 39.21
N GLY A 177 0.20 23.84 38.93
CA GLY A 177 0.44 22.40 39.08
C GLY A 177 0.29 21.90 40.52
N ALA A 178 0.54 22.74 41.53
CA ALA A 178 0.30 22.35 42.93
C ALA A 178 -1.19 22.19 43.23
N THR A 179 -2.02 23.12 42.74
CA THR A 179 -3.49 23.03 42.81
C THR A 179 -4.01 21.81 42.04
N CYS A 180 -3.30 21.39 41.00
CA CYS A 180 -3.59 20.18 40.23
C CYS A 180 -3.49 18.93 41.10
N ALA A 181 -2.35 18.77 41.78
CA ALA A 181 -2.06 17.61 42.62
C ALA A 181 -3.02 17.54 43.81
N SER A 182 -3.34 18.68 44.44
CA SER A 182 -4.28 18.73 45.56
C SER A 182 -5.72 18.43 45.13
N SER A 183 -6.17 18.97 43.98
CA SER A 183 -7.52 18.72 43.46
C SER A 183 -7.71 17.28 42.98
N ALA A 184 -6.65 16.63 42.46
CA ALA A 184 -6.70 15.22 42.09
C ALA A 184 -6.89 14.31 43.32
N ILE A 185 -6.27 14.65 44.45
CA ILE A 185 -6.44 13.93 45.73
C ILE A 185 -7.87 14.13 46.25
N GLU A 186 -8.46 15.32 46.10
CA GLU A 186 -9.85 15.58 46.49
C GLU A 186 -10.86 14.80 45.63
N ILE A 187 -10.61 14.61 44.33
CA ILE A 187 -11.47 13.80 43.45
C ILE A 187 -11.46 12.31 43.87
N ILE A 188 -10.30 11.80 44.33
CA ILE A 188 -10.17 10.43 44.86
C ILE A 188 -10.75 10.32 46.27
N GLY A 189 -10.61 11.35 47.11
CA GLY A 189 -11.23 11.42 48.44
C GLY A 189 -12.76 11.66 48.41
N SER A 190 -13.28 12.21 47.32
CA SER A 190 -14.70 12.50 47.09
C SER A 190 -15.48 11.34 46.45
N VAL A 191 -14.88 10.16 46.33
CA VAL A 191 -15.60 8.91 45.98
C VAL A 191 -16.71 8.60 47.01
N ALA A 192 -16.73 9.29 48.16
CA ALA A 192 -17.81 9.22 49.15
C ALA A 192 -19.10 10.02 48.82
N LYS A 193 -19.20 10.81 47.73
CA LYS A 193 -20.48 11.42 47.31
C LYS A 193 -20.67 11.49 45.80
N ILE A 194 -20.65 10.35 45.12
CA ILE A 194 -21.36 10.22 43.84
C ILE A 194 -22.81 9.86 44.17
N ALA A 195 -23.66 10.87 44.40
CA ALA A 195 -25.10 10.70 44.30
C ALA A 195 -25.47 10.72 42.82
N LEU A 196 -25.44 9.53 42.20
CA LEU A 196 -25.90 9.32 40.84
C LEU A 196 -27.44 9.39 40.84
N SER A 197 -28.00 10.58 40.67
CA SER A 197 -29.43 10.71 40.39
C SER A 197 -29.70 10.31 38.93
N ALA A 198 -29.84 9.01 38.69
CA ALA A 198 -30.73 8.55 37.63
C ALA A 198 -32.17 8.97 38.01
N VAL A 199 -33.04 9.13 37.00
CA VAL A 199 -34.45 9.61 37.03
C VAL A 199 -34.50 11.12 36.69
N ASN A 200 -34.82 11.56 35.46
CA ASN A 200 -35.97 11.20 34.62
C ASN A 200 -35.68 11.23 33.11
N ASN A 201 -36.43 10.40 32.39
CA ASN A 201 -36.63 10.46 30.94
C ASN A 201 -37.27 11.79 30.52
N ASP A 202 -37.00 12.17 29.27
CA ASP A 202 -37.55 13.30 28.51
C ASP A 202 -37.17 14.70 29.00
N THR A 203 -36.16 15.29 28.35
CA THR A 203 -36.28 16.59 27.66
C THR A 203 -35.00 16.93 26.91
N ALA A 204 -35.20 17.38 25.67
CA ALA A 204 -34.18 17.96 24.83
C ALA A 204 -33.62 19.24 25.46
N GLY A 205 -32.33 19.49 25.22
CA GLY A 205 -31.73 20.80 25.42
C GLY A 205 -31.22 21.07 26.83
N ALA A 206 -29.96 21.52 26.90
CA ALA A 206 -29.42 22.39 27.93
C ALA A 206 -29.95 22.18 29.37
N ILE A 207 -29.31 21.30 30.14
CA ILE A 207 -29.40 21.41 31.60
C ILE A 207 -28.47 22.56 32.02
N SER A 208 -29.05 23.77 31.99
CA SER A 208 -28.58 24.94 32.70
C SER A 208 -28.87 24.77 34.19
N THR A 209 -27.90 24.33 34.97
CA THR A 209 -27.94 24.49 36.42
C THR A 209 -26.61 25.09 36.87
N GLY A 210 -26.59 26.42 36.94
CA GLY A 210 -25.60 27.12 37.72
C GLY A 210 -25.84 26.82 39.20
N ILE A 211 -24.83 26.30 39.87
CA ILE A 211 -24.74 26.32 41.33
C ILE A 211 -23.49 27.14 41.67
N GLN A 212 -23.72 28.34 42.20
CA GLN A 212 -22.69 29.13 42.86
C GLN A 212 -22.36 28.49 44.20
N ALA A 213 -21.24 27.77 44.26
CA ALA A 213 -20.37 27.67 45.42
C ALA A 213 -19.06 27.04 44.94
N GLY A 214 -17.93 27.58 45.38
CA GLY A 214 -16.61 27.15 44.93
C GLY A 214 -16.37 25.65 45.09
N THR A 215 -16.52 24.91 44.00
CA THR A 215 -15.86 23.61 43.73
C THR A 215 -16.17 23.30 42.28
N LYS A 216 -15.12 23.24 41.45
CA LYS A 216 -15.23 23.14 39.99
C LYS A 216 -15.94 21.84 39.61
N VAL A 217 -17.19 21.92 39.19
CA VAL A 217 -17.92 20.83 38.55
C VAL A 217 -17.32 20.66 37.15
N ILE A 218 -16.69 19.52 36.95
CA ILE A 218 -16.11 19.13 35.67
C ILE A 218 -17.17 18.36 34.92
N THR A 219 -17.89 19.05 34.03
CA THR A 219 -18.87 18.43 33.15
C THR A 219 -18.12 17.66 32.06
N LEU A 220 -17.88 16.37 32.31
CA LEU A 220 -17.47 15.42 31.28
C LEU A 220 -18.62 15.27 30.26
N GLN A 221 -18.49 15.94 29.11
CA GLN A 221 -19.37 15.64 27.98
C GLN A 221 -19.08 14.22 27.49
N HIS A 222 -20.06 13.33 27.66
CA HIS A 222 -20.02 12.02 27.03
C HIS A 222 -19.95 12.20 25.52
N CYS A 223 -18.93 11.60 24.90
CA CYS A 223 -18.85 11.55 23.45
C CYS A 223 -20.13 10.88 22.91
N PRO A 224 -20.83 11.49 21.94
CA PRO A 224 -21.98 10.85 21.33
C PRO A 224 -21.54 9.54 20.68
N LYS A 225 -22.28 8.46 20.98
CA LYS A 225 -22.06 7.12 20.41
C LYS A 225 -22.04 7.17 18.87
N PRO A 226 -21.31 6.23 18.22
CA PRO A 226 -21.10 6.21 16.77
C PRO A 226 -22.40 6.36 16.00
#